data_AF-A0AAU8N070-F1
#
_entry.id   AF-A0AAU8N070-F1
#
_cell.length_a   1.000
_cell.length_b   1.000
_cell.length_c   1.000
_cell.angle_alpha   90.00
_cell.angle_beta   90.00
_cell.angle_gamma   90.00
#
_symmetry.space_group_name_H-M   'P 1'
#
loop_
_entity.id
_entity.type
_entity.pdbx_description
1 polymer ?
#
loop_
_entity_poly.entity_id
_entity_poly.type
_entity_poly.pdbx_seq_one_letter_code
_entity_poly.pdbx_strand_id
1 'polypeptide(L)'
;MLSDEVLPGDVGLVALLSVKEAVSKATTSVTGSIIDFRHVVVTAWGDGHCRAIVPGGMRLTCRWAVGEGLMLSIVSVPHHAAVSRSTVTGALT
;
A
#
# COMPACT_ATOMS: atom_id res chain seq x y z
N MET A 1 -3.94 9.81 -26.77
CA MET A 1 -3.99 10.94 -25.83
C MET A 1 -4.40 10.37 -24.49
N LEU A 2 -3.49 10.32 -23.52
CA LEU A 2 -3.81 9.96 -22.14
C LEU A 2 -4.37 11.24 -21.52
N SER A 3 -5.70 11.36 -21.52
CA SER A 3 -6.37 12.44 -20.80
C SER A 3 -6.10 12.23 -19.31
N ASP A 4 -5.57 13.26 -18.64
CA ASP A 4 -5.54 13.37 -17.18
C ASP A 4 -6.99 13.39 -16.67
N GLU A 5 -7.67 12.25 -16.71
CA GLU A 5 -8.98 12.10 -16.10
C GLU A 5 -8.79 12.15 -14.59
N VAL A 6 -9.06 13.33 -14.03
CA VAL A 6 -9.38 13.47 -12.62
C VAL A 6 -10.49 12.47 -12.35
N LEU A 7 -10.19 11.42 -11.60
CA LEU A 7 -11.17 10.42 -11.20
C LEU A 7 -12.41 11.14 -10.64
N PRO A 8 -13.63 10.70 -10.98
CA PRO A 8 -14.83 11.15 -10.29
C PRO A 8 -14.57 11.08 -8.77
N GLY A 9 -14.94 12.12 -8.01
CA GLY A 9 -14.51 12.28 -6.62
C GLY A 9 -14.70 11.03 -5.75
N ASP A 10 -15.78 10.29 -5.98
CA ASP A 10 -16.08 9.04 -5.27
C ASP A 10 -15.13 7.90 -5.64
N VAL A 11 -14.73 7.79 -6.91
CA VAL A 11 -13.74 6.80 -7.37
C VAL A 11 -12.37 7.09 -6.76
N GLY A 12 -12.00 8.37 -6.62
CA GLY A 12 -10.78 8.78 -5.94
C GLY A 12 -10.73 8.38 -4.47
N LEU A 13 -11.85 8.49 -3.75
CA LEU A 13 -11.96 8.08 -2.34
C LEU A 13 -11.90 6.56 -2.18
N VAL A 14 -12.59 5.81 -3.04
CA VAL A 14 -12.57 4.33 -3.05
C VAL A 14 -11.17 3.82 -3.37
N ALA A 15 -10.49 4.45 -4.34
CA ALA A 15 -9.10 4.13 -4.68
C ALA A 15 -8.15 4.35 -3.50
N LEU A 16 -8.29 5.49 -2.82
CA LEU A 16 -7.48 5.82 -1.64
C LEU A 16 -7.68 4.83 -0.49
N LEU A 17 -8.93 4.43 -0.22
CA LEU A 17 -9.25 3.44 0.80
C LEU A 17 -8.65 2.08 0.46
N SER A 18 -8.85 1.61 -0.78
CA SER A 18 -8.31 0.33 -1.27
C SER A 18 -6.78 0.26 -1.13
N VAL A 19 -6.07 1.35 -1.48
CA VAL A 19 -4.62 1.44 -1.32
C VAL A 19 -4.21 1.41 0.16
N LYS A 20 -4.90 2.15 1.04
CA LYS A 20 -4.63 2.16 2.49
C LYS A 20 -4.81 0.79 3.12
N GLU A 21 -5.83 0.05 2.72
CA GLU A 21 -6.04 -1.34 3.17
C GLU A 21 -4.90 -2.26 2.71
N ALA A 22 -4.53 -2.19 1.43
CA ALA A 22 -3.46 -3.01 0.88
C ALA A 22 -2.12 -2.71 1.58
N VAL A 23 -1.83 -1.44 1.87
CA VAL A 23 -0.64 -1.01 2.59
C VAL A 23 -0.63 -1.50 4.03
N SER A 24 -1.76 -1.43 4.74
CA SER A 24 -1.86 -1.93 6.11
C SER A 24 -1.65 -3.45 6.16
N LYS A 25 -2.26 -4.21 5.25
CA LYS A 25 -2.06 -5.67 5.13
C LYS A 25 -0.59 -6.01 4.85
N ALA A 26 0.01 -5.35 3.85
CA ALA A 26 1.39 -5.57 3.44
C ALA A 26 2.40 -5.17 4.54
N THR A 27 2.10 -4.14 5.31
CA THR A 27 2.98 -3.75 6.41
C THR A 27 2.82 -4.67 7.60
N THR A 28 1.59 -5.02 7.97
CA THR A 28 1.31 -5.93 9.10
C THR A 28 1.95 -7.30 8.88
N SER A 29 1.99 -7.80 7.65
CA SER A 29 2.65 -9.08 7.34
C SER A 29 4.16 -9.04 7.59
N VAL A 30 4.78 -7.87 7.46
CA VAL A 30 6.22 -7.65 7.64
C VAL A 30 6.59 -7.24 9.06
N THR A 31 5.85 -6.34 9.69
CA THR A 31 6.17 -5.80 11.01
C THR A 31 5.50 -6.56 12.16
N GLY A 32 4.50 -7.39 11.86
CA GLY A 32 3.65 -8.03 12.87
C GLY A 32 2.76 -7.07 13.66
N SER A 33 2.77 -5.77 13.32
CA SER A 33 2.04 -4.73 14.03
C SER A 33 0.92 -4.19 13.14
N ILE A 34 -0.30 -4.14 13.69
CA ILE A 34 -1.45 -3.55 13.00
C ILE A 34 -1.22 -2.05 12.86
N ILE A 35 -1.44 -1.52 11.66
CA ILE A 35 -1.30 -0.08 11.37
C ILE A 35 -2.66 0.51 11.01
N ASP A 36 -3.05 1.52 11.77
CA ASP A 36 -4.25 2.32 11.50
C ASP A 36 -4.07 3.18 10.24
N PHE A 37 -5.12 3.22 9.41
CA PHE A 37 -5.15 3.94 8.14
C PHE A 37 -4.86 5.44 8.27
N ARG A 38 -5.13 6.04 9.44
CA ARG A 38 -4.86 7.45 9.73
C ARG A 38 -3.37 7.76 9.75
N HIS A 39 -2.53 6.76 10.02
CA HIS A 39 -1.08 6.92 10.05
C HIS A 39 -0.40 6.57 8.71
N VAL A 40 -1.16 6.11 7.73
CA VAL A 40 -0.65 5.83 6.38
C VAL A 40 -0.85 7.06 5.50
N VAL A 41 0.23 7.66 5.03
CA VAL A 41 0.16 8.75 4.05
C VAL A 41 0.27 8.13 2.66
N VAL A 42 -0.73 8.37 1.80
CA VAL A 42 -0.78 7.85 0.43
C VAL A 42 -0.82 9.02 -0.55
N THR A 43 0.02 8.94 -1.57
CA THR A 43 -0.05 9.78 -2.77
C THR A 43 -0.41 8.88 -3.94
N ALA A 44 -1.54 9.13 -4.58
CA ALA A 44 -2.01 8.38 -5.75
C ALA A 44 -2.13 9.32 -6.95
N TRP A 45 -1.76 8.83 -8.12
CA TRP A 45 -1.83 9.54 -9.40
C TRP A 45 -2.86 8.89 -10.31
N GLY A 46 -3.43 9.64 -11.25
CA GLY A 46 -4.50 9.19 -12.17
C GLY A 46 -4.09 8.07 -13.12
N ASP A 47 -2.79 7.80 -13.26
CA ASP A 47 -2.21 6.73 -14.08
C ASP A 47 -2.18 5.36 -13.37
N GLY A 48 -2.79 5.24 -12.19
CA GLY A 48 -2.80 4.01 -11.41
C GLY A 48 -1.52 3.78 -10.61
N HIS A 49 -0.60 4.74 -10.52
CA HIS A 49 0.53 4.66 -9.61
C HIS A 49 0.18 5.24 -8.23
N CYS A 50 0.84 4.72 -7.20
CA CYS A 50 0.82 5.33 -5.88
C CYS A 50 2.11 5.07 -5.08
N ARG A 51 2.34 5.93 -4.08
CA ARG A 51 3.36 5.74 -3.04
C ARG A 51 2.69 5.85 -1.69
N ALA A 52 3.16 5.04 -0.74
CA ALA A 52 2.70 5.09 0.64
C ALA A 52 3.87 5.23 1.60
N ILE A 53 3.64 5.97 2.68
CA ILE A 53 4.55 6.11 3.81
C ILE A 53 3.79 5.65 5.05
N VAL A 54 4.39 4.72 5.78
CA VAL A 54 3.81 4.19 7.03
C VAL A 54 4.67 4.62 8.24
N PRO A 55 4.18 4.46 9.48
CA PRO A 55 4.96 4.71 10.69
C PRO A 55 6.34 4.05 10.65
N GLY A 56 7.35 4.75 11.17
CA GLY A 56 8.75 4.33 11.07
C GLY A 56 9.42 4.70 9.74
N GLY A 57 8.74 5.43 8.85
CA GLY A 57 9.33 5.99 7.64
C GLY A 57 9.49 4.99 6.50
N MET A 58 8.95 3.77 6.63
CA MET A 58 8.98 2.78 5.55
C MET A 58 8.18 3.30 4.36
N ARG A 59 8.81 3.26 3.18
CA ARG A 59 8.24 3.72 1.91
C ARG A 59 7.88 2.52 1.06
N LEU A 60 6.65 2.52 0.57
CA LEU A 60 6.10 1.45 -0.26
C LEU A 60 5.68 2.02 -1.61
N THR A 61 5.90 1.26 -2.68
CA THR A 61 5.34 1.55 -4.00
C THR A 61 4.09 0.73 -4.19
N CYS A 62 3.08 1.32 -4.80
CA CYS A 62 1.82 0.64 -5.05
C CYS A 62 1.24 0.99 -6.42
N ARG A 63 0.32 0.14 -6.87
CA ARG A 63 -0.47 0.32 -8.08
C ARG A 63 -1.93 0.14 -7.74
N TRP A 64 -2.79 0.81 -8.47
CA TRP A 64 -4.23 0.67 -8.36
C TRP A 64 -4.87 0.66 -9.74
N ALA A 65 -6.00 -0.03 -9.87
CA ALA A 65 -6.78 -0.12 -11.09
C ALA A 65 -8.28 -0.24 -10.78
N VAL A 66 -9.10 0.29 -11.67
CA VAL A 66 -10.56 0.17 -11.64
C VAL A 66 -11.00 -0.55 -12.92
N GLY A 67 -11.85 -1.56 -12.78
CA GLY A 67 -12.40 -2.30 -13.91
C GLY A 67 -13.53 -3.21 -13.47
N GLU A 68 -14.55 -3.39 -14.31
CA GLU A 68 -15.70 -4.27 -14.01
C GLU A 68 -16.40 -3.95 -12.67
N GLY A 69 -16.41 -2.66 -12.27
CA GLY A 69 -16.96 -2.24 -10.98
C GLY A 69 -16.11 -2.62 -9.75
N LEU A 70 -14.89 -3.12 -9.96
CA LEU A 70 -13.96 -3.52 -8.90
C LEU A 70 -12.79 -2.55 -8.79
N MET A 71 -12.28 -2.42 -7.57
CA MET A 71 -11.07 -1.66 -7.23
C MET A 71 -9.97 -2.63 -6.80
N LEU A 72 -8.88 -2.68 -7.56
CA LEU A 72 -7.72 -3.52 -7.24
C LEU A 72 -6.54 -2.63 -6.81
N SER A 73 -5.85 -3.03 -5.74
CA SER A 73 -4.62 -2.38 -5.27
C SER A 73 -3.54 -3.41 -4.99
N ILE A 74 -2.30 -3.11 -5.42
CA ILE A 74 -1.12 -3.96 -5.23
C ILE A 74 -0.04 -3.13 -4.57
N VAL A 75 0.66 -3.70 -3.58
CA VAL A 75 1.74 -3.05 -2.85
C VAL A 75 3.01 -3.88 -2.96
N SER A 76 4.11 -3.25 -3.37
CA SER A 76 5.43 -3.86 -3.37
C SER A 76 6.14 -3.51 -2.07
N VAL A 77 6.49 -4.54 -1.29
CA VAL A 77 7.26 -4.37 -0.05
C VAL A 77 8.73 -4.60 -0.32
N PRO A 78 9.64 -3.67 0.06
CA PRO A 78 11.07 -3.84 -0.15
C PRO A 78 11.60 -5.10 0.57
N HIS A 79 12.45 -5.86 -0.12
CA HIS A 79 13.02 -7.11 0.41
C HIS A 79 13.73 -6.92 1.77
N HIS A 80 14.43 -5.80 1.98
CA HIS A 80 15.13 -5.53 3.24
C HIS A 80 14.18 -5.29 4.43
N ALA A 81 12.93 -4.89 4.18
CA ALA A 81 11.91 -4.79 5.23
C ALA A 81 11.41 -6.18 5.67
N ALA A 82 11.33 -7.15 4.75
CA ALA A 82 10.87 -8.51 5.01
C ALA A 82 11.87 -9.39 5.79
N VAL A 83 13.16 -9.07 5.77
CA VAL A 83 14.24 -9.90 6.35
C VAL A 83 14.34 -9.80 7.88
N SER A 84 13.68 -8.82 8.51
CA SER A 84 13.69 -8.71 9.97
C SER A 84 13.05 -9.91 10.69
N ARG A 85 12.30 -10.77 9.98
CA ARG A 85 11.63 -11.94 10.56
C ARG A 85 12.36 -13.27 10.34
N SER A 86 13.16 -13.40 9.27
CA SER A 86 13.81 -14.66 8.93
C SER A 86 14.99 -15.01 9.84
N THR A 87 15.52 -14.05 10.59
CA THR A 87 16.75 -14.24 11.39
C THR A 87 16.47 -14.62 12.86
N VAL A 88 15.24 -14.43 13.36
CA VAL A 88 14.94 -14.66 14.80
C VAL A 88 14.47 -16.10 15.08
N THR A 89 13.97 -16.82 14.08
CA THR A 89 13.50 -18.21 14.26
C THR A 89 14.58 -19.28 14.14
N GLY A 90 15.84 -18.91 13.85
CA GLY A 90 16.97 -19.84 13.75
C GLY A 90 17.89 -19.90 14.98
N ALA A 91 17.59 -19.17 16.06
CA ALA A 91 18.48 -19.04 17.23
C ALA A 91 17.81 -19.44 18.56
N LEU A 92 16.73 -20.22 18.53
CA LEU A 92 16.16 -20.83 19.72
C LEU A 92 16.07 -22.35 19.53
N THR A 93 17.02 -23.00 20.23
CA THR A 93 17.23 -24.44 20.52
C THR A 93 17.55 -25.37 19.36
#